data_AF-A0A8J2R604-F1
#
_entry.id   AF-A0A8J2R604-F1
#
_cell.length_a   1.000
_cell.length_b   1.000
_cell.length_c   1.000
_cell.angle_alpha   90.00
_cell.angle_beta   90.00
_cell.angle_gamma   90.00
#
_symmetry.space_group_name_H-M   'P 1'
#
loop_
_entity.id
_entity.type
_entity.pdbx_description
1 polymer ?
#
loop_
_entity_poly.entity_id
_entity_poly.type
_entity_poly.pdbx_seq_one_letter_code
_entity_poly.pdbx_strand_id
1 'polypeptide(L)'
;MYNGIGLTTPRGSGTNGYVQRNWASVRKTKDSVNYRTEEEISKLDSASNKQPNQEILDHERKRKIEVKCAELEDSLEEQGLPKEEIAARVAAFRAKLSETGGTDKDLPKDEYGRVAVRASRASCVVSSAAGPPPAGLRCNPTPHALLVFH
;
A
#
# COMPACT_ATOMS: atom_id res chain seq x y z
N MET A 1 14.72 46.20 30.49
CA MET A 1 13.98 45.25 29.65
C MET A 1 14.36 45.47 28.20
N TYR A 2 14.82 44.44 27.49
CA TYR A 2 15.27 44.56 26.09
C TYR A 2 14.35 43.72 25.20
N ASN A 3 13.78 44.32 24.15
CA ASN A 3 12.81 43.70 23.24
C ASN A 3 11.63 43.00 23.94
N GLY A 4 11.17 43.52 25.08
CA GLY A 4 10.08 42.93 25.87
C GLY A 4 10.45 41.60 26.57
N ILE A 5 11.74 41.25 26.63
CA ILE A 5 12.23 40.00 27.23
C ILE A 5 13.07 40.31 28.47
N GLY A 6 12.90 39.52 29.53
CA GLY A 6 13.65 39.61 30.79
C GLY A 6 12.98 40.42 31.90
N LEU A 7 13.72 40.65 32.98
CA LEU A 7 13.25 41.42 34.14
C LEU A 7 13.35 42.95 33.89
N THR A 8 12.44 43.71 34.50
CA THR A 8 12.47 45.18 34.48
C THR A 8 13.61 45.72 35.35
N THR A 9 13.76 45.17 36.55
CA THR A 9 14.89 45.38 37.46
C THR A 9 15.38 44.05 38.03
N PRO A 10 16.70 43.83 38.19
CA PRO A 10 17.23 42.63 38.84
C PRO A 10 17.10 42.67 40.37
N ARG A 11 16.78 43.84 40.95
CA ARG A 11 16.63 44.01 42.39
C ARG A 11 15.32 43.38 42.86
N GLY A 12 15.41 42.46 43.82
CA GLY A 12 14.27 41.72 44.36
C GLY A 12 13.97 40.39 43.67
N SER A 13 14.64 40.06 42.55
CA SER A 13 14.50 38.75 41.90
C SER A 13 15.41 37.66 42.47
N GLY A 14 16.35 38.03 43.35
CA GLY A 14 17.31 37.10 43.96
C GLY A 14 18.33 36.53 42.96
N THR A 15 18.46 37.09 41.75
CA THR A 15 19.38 36.63 40.70
C THR A 15 20.13 37.81 40.06
N ASN A 16 21.17 37.51 39.29
CA ASN A 16 21.99 38.53 38.61
C ASN A 16 21.29 39.22 37.41
N GLY A 17 20.08 38.78 37.03
CA GLY A 17 19.33 39.34 35.89
C GLY A 17 19.89 38.98 34.51
N TYR A 18 20.71 37.95 34.40
CA TYR A 18 21.28 37.50 33.13
C TYR A 18 20.24 36.77 32.28
N VAL A 19 20.05 37.21 31.03
CA VAL A 19 19.06 36.66 30.10
C VAL A 19 19.78 36.01 28.93
N GLN A 20 19.61 34.70 28.77
CA GLN A 20 20.15 33.94 27.65
C GLN A 20 19.06 33.63 26.63
N ARG A 21 19.41 33.65 25.34
CA ARG A 21 18.50 33.17 24.29
C ARG A 21 18.29 31.66 24.42
N ASN A 22 17.07 31.20 24.19
CA ASN A 22 16.81 29.77 24.04
C ASN A 22 17.33 29.29 22.67
N TRP A 23 18.28 28.36 22.69
CA TRP A 23 18.86 27.74 21.49
C TRP A 23 17.95 26.68 20.85
N ALA A 24 17.10 26.02 21.65
CA ALA A 24 16.15 25.02 21.18
C ALA A 24 14.84 25.63 20.64
N SER A 25 14.67 26.96 20.75
CA SER A 25 13.49 27.63 20.22
C SER A 25 13.59 27.74 18.69
N VAL A 26 12.91 26.84 17.99
CA VAL A 26 12.74 26.90 16.54
C VAL A 26 11.66 27.93 16.22
N ARG A 27 12.00 28.95 15.42
CA ARG A 27 11.02 29.90 14.91
C ARG A 27 10.12 29.18 13.91
N LYS A 28 8.82 29.10 14.18
CA LYS A 28 7.84 28.69 13.17
C LYS A 28 7.80 29.79 12.12
N THR A 29 8.43 29.55 10.96
CA THR A 29 8.14 30.34 9.77
C THR A 29 6.64 30.18 9.50
N LYS A 30 5.93 31.30 9.30
CA LYS A 30 4.52 31.27 8.92
C LYS A 30 4.38 30.26 7.79
N ASP A 31 3.56 29.23 7.99
CA ASP A 31 3.28 28.21 6.99
C ASP A 31 2.67 28.92 5.78
N SER A 32 3.50 29.40 4.85
CA SER A 32 3.05 29.64 3.50
C SER A 32 2.77 28.25 2.98
N VAL A 33 1.48 27.88 2.98
CA VAL A 33 1.02 26.66 2.35
C VAL A 33 1.43 26.79 0.88
N ASN A 34 2.60 26.20 0.56
CA ASN A 34 2.99 25.96 -0.82
C ASN A 34 1.97 24.94 -1.31
N TYR A 35 0.91 25.42 -1.97
CA TYR A 35 0.06 24.57 -2.78
C TYR A 35 0.97 23.91 -3.80
N ARG A 36 1.36 22.67 -3.53
CA ARG A 36 2.11 21.87 -4.51
C ARG A 36 1.26 21.84 -5.76
N THR A 37 1.84 22.31 -6.86
CA THR A 37 1.16 22.28 -8.15
C THR A 37 0.82 20.84 -8.50
N GLU A 38 -0.25 20.62 -9.27
CA GLU A 38 -0.69 19.29 -9.68
C GLU A 38 0.44 18.50 -10.37
N GLU A 39 1.37 19.23 -11.00
CA GLU A 39 2.62 18.71 -11.56
C GLU A 39 3.62 18.19 -10.51
N GLU A 40 3.77 18.85 -9.35
CA GLU A 40 4.63 18.37 -8.26
C GLU A 40 4.04 17.12 -7.60
N ILE A 41 2.72 17.04 -7.49
CA ILE A 41 2.02 15.85 -6.97
C ILE A 41 2.20 14.68 -7.94
N SER A 42 2.05 14.91 -9.25
CA SER A 42 2.30 13.89 -10.27
C SER A 42 3.77 13.44 -10.31
N LYS A 43 4.73 14.35 -10.13
CA LYS A 43 6.16 14.02 -10.02
C LYS A 43 6.48 13.23 -8.76
N LEU A 44 5.86 13.55 -7.62
CA LEU A 44 6.01 12.81 -6.36
C LEU A 44 5.39 11.40 -6.44
N ASP A 45 4.25 11.27 -7.10
CA ASP A 45 3.61 9.96 -7.35
C ASP A 45 4.48 9.12 -8.30
N SER A 46 4.96 9.71 -9.39
CA SER A 46 5.88 9.04 -10.32
C SER A 46 7.18 8.60 -9.64
N ALA A 47 7.73 9.41 -8.73
CA ALA A 47 8.93 9.08 -7.96
C ALA A 47 8.67 8.01 -6.88
N SER A 48 7.41 7.81 -6.47
CA SER A 48 6.98 6.75 -5.55
C SER A 48 6.69 5.44 -6.29
N ASN A 49 6.31 5.49 -7.57
CA ASN A 49 6.17 4.34 -8.46
C ASN A 49 7.54 3.91 -9.05
N LYS A 50 8.54 3.70 -8.19
CA LYS A 50 9.82 3.11 -8.64
C LYS A 50 9.56 1.69 -9.13
N GLN A 51 10.18 1.32 -10.25
CA GLN A 51 10.08 -0.04 -10.76
C GLN A 51 10.49 -1.05 -9.68
N PRO A 52 9.80 -2.20 -9.57
CA PRO A 52 10.20 -3.25 -8.64
C PRO A 52 11.64 -3.67 -8.92
N ASN A 53 12.44 -3.84 -7.86
CA ASN A 53 13.81 -4.33 -7.99
C ASN A 53 13.80 -5.71 -8.64
N GLN A 54 14.64 -5.91 -9.67
CA GLN A 54 14.71 -7.17 -10.42
C GLN A 54 15.04 -8.36 -9.50
N GLU A 55 15.90 -8.14 -8.51
CA GLU A 55 16.24 -9.15 -7.49
C GLU A 55 14.99 -9.66 -6.74
N ILE A 56 14.10 -8.76 -6.33
CA ILE A 56 12.87 -9.12 -5.61
C ILE A 56 11.96 -9.99 -6.52
N LEU A 57 11.82 -9.62 -7.78
CA LEU A 57 11.01 -10.37 -8.75
C LEU A 57 11.58 -11.78 -8.98
N ASP A 58 12.90 -11.90 -9.06
CA ASP A 58 13.56 -13.20 -9.26
C ASP A 58 13.45 -14.08 -8.02
N HIS A 59 13.53 -13.50 -6.82
CA HIS A 59 13.25 -14.22 -5.58
C HIS A 59 11.81 -14.70 -5.50
N GLU A 60 10.83 -13.88 -5.90
CA GLU A 60 9.43 -14.29 -5.94
C GLU A 60 9.20 -15.43 -6.93
N ARG A 61 9.80 -15.37 -8.13
CA ARG A 61 9.74 -16.46 -9.12
C ARG A 61 10.31 -17.77 -8.57
N LYS A 62 11.52 -17.72 -7.98
CA LYS A 62 12.15 -18.90 -7.36
C LYS A 62 11.31 -19.45 -6.21
N ARG A 63 10.80 -18.58 -5.34
CA ARG A 63 9.93 -18.97 -4.22
C ARG A 63 8.68 -19.69 -4.70
N LYS A 64 8.02 -19.20 -5.76
CA LYS A 64 6.83 -19.86 -6.33
C LYS A 64 7.15 -21.26 -6.84
N ILE A 65 8.32 -21.46 -7.44
CA ILE A 65 8.75 -22.78 -7.92
C ILE A 65 8.95 -23.73 -6.73
N GLU A 66 9.67 -23.30 -5.69
CA GLU A 66 9.90 -24.15 -4.51
C GLU A 66 8.60 -24.48 -3.75
N VAL A 67 7.67 -23.53 -3.63
CA VAL A 67 6.36 -23.77 -3.03
C VAL A 67 5.59 -24.85 -3.79
N LYS A 68 5.51 -24.75 -5.12
CA LYS A 68 4.86 -25.77 -5.95
C LYS A 68 5.56 -27.13 -5.84
N CYS A 69 6.88 -27.16 -5.62
CA CYS A 69 7.62 -28.41 -5.43
C CYS A 69 7.33 -29.04 -4.06
N ALA A 70 7.23 -28.23 -3.00
CA ALA A 70 6.86 -28.67 -1.66
C ALA A 70 5.42 -29.21 -1.62
N GLU A 71 4.46 -28.52 -2.25
CA GLU A 71 3.08 -29.00 -2.38
C GLU A 71 2.98 -30.38 -3.06
N LEU A 72 3.84 -30.61 -4.06
CA LEU A 72 3.89 -31.89 -4.76
C LEU A 72 4.56 -32.98 -3.91
N GLU A 73 5.58 -32.63 -3.13
CA GLU A 73 6.22 -33.52 -2.16
C GLU A 73 5.19 -33.98 -1.11
N ASP A 74 4.49 -33.04 -0.47
CA ASP A 74 3.44 -33.31 0.52
C ASP A 74 2.34 -34.24 -0.05
N SER A 75 1.92 -33.98 -1.29
CA SER A 75 0.89 -34.79 -1.98
C SER A 75 1.36 -36.23 -2.25
N LEU A 76 2.64 -36.43 -2.54
CA LEU A 76 3.20 -37.76 -2.81
C LEU A 76 3.52 -38.50 -1.51
N GLU A 77 3.85 -37.79 -0.43
CA GLU A 77 3.99 -38.35 0.91
C GLU A 77 2.65 -38.85 1.45
N GLU A 78 1.56 -38.09 1.27
CA GLU A 78 0.21 -38.51 1.67
C GLU A 78 -0.25 -39.76 0.91
N GLN A 79 0.21 -39.93 -0.34
CA GLN A 79 -0.01 -41.14 -1.14
C GLN A 79 0.84 -42.35 -0.68
N GLY A 80 1.79 -42.15 0.24
CA GLY A 80 2.60 -43.22 0.82
C GLY A 80 3.69 -43.78 -0.12
N LEU A 81 4.15 -42.98 -1.09
CA LEU A 81 5.22 -43.37 -1.99
C LEU A 81 6.59 -43.44 -1.28
N PRO A 82 7.52 -44.28 -1.75
CA PRO A 82 8.88 -44.34 -1.19
C PRO A 82 9.64 -43.03 -1.49
N LYS A 83 10.40 -42.54 -0.50
CA LYS A 83 11.11 -41.24 -0.56
C LYS A 83 12.01 -41.07 -1.78
N GLU A 84 12.58 -42.15 -2.30
CA GLU A 84 13.45 -42.13 -3.48
C GLU A 84 12.68 -41.76 -4.75
N GLU A 85 11.45 -42.26 -4.92
CA GLU A 85 10.60 -41.94 -6.06
C GLU A 85 10.04 -40.53 -5.97
N ILE A 86 9.74 -40.06 -4.74
CA ILE A 86 9.30 -38.68 -4.47
C ILE A 86 10.41 -37.70 -4.89
N ALA A 87 11.65 -37.93 -4.47
CA ALA A 87 12.78 -37.07 -4.83
C ALA A 87 13.01 -37.01 -6.36
N ALA A 88 12.90 -38.13 -7.06
CA ALA A 88 13.02 -38.17 -8.52
C ALA A 88 11.89 -37.39 -9.23
N ARG A 89 10.65 -37.52 -8.75
CA ARG A 89 9.48 -36.80 -9.28
C ARG A 89 9.57 -35.30 -9.03
N VAL A 90 9.99 -34.89 -7.83
CA VAL A 90 10.19 -33.48 -7.46
C VAL A 90 11.34 -32.87 -8.26
N ALA A 91 12.45 -33.58 -8.47
CA ALA A 91 13.56 -33.11 -9.30
C ALA A 91 13.13 -32.90 -10.77
N ALA A 92 12.38 -33.85 -11.33
CA ALA A 92 11.81 -33.70 -12.68
C ALA A 92 10.82 -32.53 -12.76
N PHE A 93 10.04 -32.30 -11.71
CA PHE A 93 9.08 -31.19 -11.64
C PHE A 93 9.77 -29.83 -11.50
N ARG A 94 10.84 -29.74 -10.70
CA ARG A 94 11.71 -28.55 -10.59
C ARG A 94 12.26 -28.15 -11.96
N ALA A 95 12.81 -29.10 -12.72
CA ALA A 95 13.32 -28.85 -14.06
C ALA A 95 12.24 -28.29 -14.99
N LYS A 96 11.05 -28.93 -15.02
CA LYS A 96 9.91 -28.50 -15.84
C LYS A 96 9.42 -27.09 -15.47
N LEU A 97 9.32 -26.76 -14.19
CA LEU A 97 8.86 -25.45 -13.72
C LEU A 97 9.89 -24.34 -13.93
N SER A 98 11.18 -24.67 -13.88
CA SER A 98 12.26 -23.73 -14.20
C SER A 98 12.26 -23.33 -15.68
N GLU A 99 11.96 -24.27 -16.57
CA GLU A 99 11.91 -24.05 -18.03
C GLU A 99 10.63 -23.35 -18.47
N THR A 100 9.49 -23.70 -17.88
CA THR A 100 8.18 -23.11 -18.23
C THR A 100 7.92 -21.75 -17.58
N GLY A 101 8.89 -21.18 -16.85
CA GLY A 101 8.74 -19.86 -16.25
C GLY A 101 7.51 -19.78 -15.34
N GLY A 102 7.35 -20.77 -14.45
CA GLY A 102 6.45 -20.67 -13.31
C GLY A 102 4.95 -20.47 -13.57
N THR A 103 4.38 -20.69 -14.75
CA THR A 103 2.92 -20.61 -15.02
C THR A 103 2.16 -19.57 -14.18
N ASP A 104 2.65 -18.33 -14.17
CA ASP A 104 1.76 -17.21 -13.85
C ASP A 104 0.84 -17.12 -15.07
N LYS A 105 -0.45 -17.42 -14.88
CA LYS A 105 -1.48 -16.95 -15.81
C LYS A 105 -1.28 -15.45 -15.88
N ASP A 106 -0.63 -14.96 -16.94
CA ASP A 106 -0.31 -13.57 -17.14
C ASP A 106 -1.62 -12.77 -17.15
N LEU A 107 -2.02 -12.30 -15.98
CA LEU A 107 -2.92 -11.18 -15.88
C LEU A 107 -2.20 -10.03 -16.62
N PRO A 108 -2.86 -9.39 -17.60
CA PRO A 108 -2.23 -8.34 -18.40
C PRO A 108 -1.64 -7.32 -17.42
N LYS A 109 -0.34 -7.08 -17.55
CA LYS A 109 0.37 -6.07 -16.75
C LYS A 109 0.41 -4.80 -17.57
N ASP A 110 -0.03 -3.70 -16.99
CA ASP A 110 0.02 -2.39 -17.67
C ASP A 110 1.49 -1.92 -17.79
N GLU A 111 1.74 -0.83 -18.54
CA GLU A 111 3.09 -0.25 -18.77
C GLU A 111 3.90 0.06 -17.49
N TYR A 112 3.25 -0.01 -16.33
CA TYR A 112 3.81 0.20 -15.00
C TYR A 112 3.96 -1.08 -14.17
N GLY A 113 3.85 -2.27 -14.77
CA GLY A 113 4.08 -3.55 -14.10
C GLY A 113 3.02 -3.96 -13.07
N ARG A 114 1.92 -3.19 -12.96
CA ARG A 114 0.76 -3.52 -12.12
C ARG A 114 -0.06 -4.62 -12.80
N VAL A 115 -0.45 -5.62 -12.02
CA VAL A 115 -1.44 -6.62 -12.42
C VAL A 115 -2.76 -5.89 -12.70
N ALA A 116 -3.26 -5.90 -13.93
CA ALA A 116 -4.52 -5.23 -14.28
C ALA A 116 -5.71 -5.97 -13.65
N VAL A 117 -5.97 -5.68 -12.38
CA VAL A 117 -7.22 -6.04 -11.74
C VAL A 117 -8.27 -5.08 -12.31
N ARG A 118 -9.08 -5.55 -13.26
CA ARG A 118 -10.32 -4.85 -13.64
C ARG A 118 -11.08 -4.56 -12.35
N ALA A 119 -11.13 -3.28 -11.98
CA ALA A 119 -11.73 -2.83 -10.74
C ALA A 119 -13.24 -3.16 -10.72
N SER A 120 -13.60 -4.34 -10.23
CA SER A 120 -14.94 -4.60 -9.71
C SER A 120 -15.01 -3.98 -8.30
N ARG A 121 -14.95 -2.67 -8.23
CA ARG A 121 -15.25 -1.93 -7.01
C ARG A 121 -16.19 -0.81 -7.38
N ALA A 122 -17.44 -1.04 -6.98
CA ALA A 122 -18.58 -0.15 -7.06
C ALA A 122 -18.19 1.33 -7.15
N SER A 123 -18.62 1.98 -8.23
CA SER A 123 -18.63 3.43 -8.36
C SER A 123 -19.63 4.03 -7.37
N CYS A 124 -19.28 4.09 -6.09
CA CYS A 124 -19.73 5.18 -5.23
C CYS A 124 -18.83 6.38 -5.55
N VAL A 125 -19.15 7.07 -6.63
CA VAL A 125 -18.65 8.43 -6.87
C VAL A 125 -19.75 9.36 -6.38
N VAL A 126 -19.50 10.04 -5.27
CA VAL A 126 -20.22 11.25 -4.89
C VAL A 126 -19.84 12.30 -5.94
N SER A 127 -20.65 12.40 -6.99
CA SER A 127 -20.58 13.48 -7.97
C SER A 127 -21.64 14.51 -7.63
N SER A 128 -21.20 15.56 -6.93
CA SER A 128 -21.82 16.87 -6.92
C SER A 128 -21.86 17.43 -8.35
N ALA A 129 -23.00 17.35 -9.03
CA ALA A 129 -23.26 18.10 -10.26
C ALA A 129 -24.75 18.39 -10.39
N ALA A 130 -25.07 19.67 -10.56
CA ALA A 130 -26.40 20.23 -10.70
C ALA A 130 -27.13 19.73 -11.95
N GLY A 131 -28.43 19.44 -11.81
CA GLY A 131 -29.38 19.22 -12.91
C GLY A 131 -30.59 18.40 -12.44
N PRO A 132 -31.85 18.79 -12.74
CA PRO A 132 -33.03 18.03 -12.33
C PRO A 132 -33.13 16.71 -13.13
N PRO A 133 -33.47 15.58 -12.49
CA PRO A 133 -33.56 14.29 -13.17
C PRO A 133 -34.84 14.18 -14.02
N PRO A 134 -34.79 13.48 -15.18
CA PRO A 134 -35.98 13.24 -16.00
C PRO A 134 -36.95 12.27 -15.31
N ALA A 135 -38.24 12.54 -15.52
CA ALA A 135 -39.34 11.79 -14.95
C ALA A 135 -39.40 10.34 -15.47
N GLY A 136 -39.49 9.40 -14.53
CA GLY A 136 -40.10 8.09 -14.76
C GLY A 136 -39.14 6.91 -14.78
N LEU A 137 -38.85 6.37 -13.60
CA LEU A 137 -38.65 4.93 -13.36
C LEU A 137 -39.01 4.68 -11.89
N ARG A 138 -40.18 4.07 -11.66
CA ARG A 138 -40.67 3.72 -10.32
C ARG A 138 -39.93 2.47 -9.84
N CYS A 139 -39.05 2.61 -8.86
CA CYS A 139 -38.58 1.49 -8.06
C CYS A 139 -39.54 1.33 -6.87
N ASN A 140 -40.38 0.30 -6.89
CA ASN A 140 -41.16 -0.09 -5.70
C ASN A 140 -40.22 -0.72 -4.67
N PRO A 141 -40.19 -0.25 -3.41
CA PRO A 141 -39.62 -1.01 -2.31
C PRO A 141 -40.75 -1.84 -1.66
N THR A 142 -40.64 -3.16 -1.65
CA THR A 142 -41.44 -4.03 -0.78
C THR A 142 -40.55 -4.71 0.26
N PRO A 143 -41.12 -5.02 1.45
CA PRO A 143 -40.43 -4.80 2.72
C PRO A 143 -39.87 -6.08 3.36
N HIS A 144 -38.86 -5.87 4.19
CA HIS A 144 -38.45 -6.66 5.37
C HIS A 144 -38.97 -8.11 5.48
N ALA A 145 -38.11 -9.07 5.17
CA ALA A 145 -38.19 -10.41 5.74
C ALA A 145 -37.43 -10.42 7.08
N LEU A 146 -38.16 -10.28 8.18
CA LEU A 146 -37.73 -10.66 9.53
C LEU A 146 -37.50 -12.18 9.54
N LEU A 147 -36.25 -12.62 9.64
CA LEU A 147 -35.93 -14.00 10.00
C LEU A 147 -35.75 -14.09 11.51
N VAL A 148 -36.76 -14.69 12.14
CA VAL A 148 -36.79 -15.18 13.51
C VAL A 148 -35.69 -16.24 13.66
N PHE A 149 -34.75 -16.02 14.58
CA PHE A 149 -33.88 -17.07 15.10
C PHE A 149 -34.40 -17.47 16.49
N HIS A 150 -34.55 -18.79 16.65
CA HIS A 150 -35.12 -19.48 17.80
C HIS A 150 -34.06 -19.72 18.87
#